data_AF-A0A539E5A2-F1
#
_entry.id   AF-A0A539E5A2-F1
#
_cell.length_a   1.000
_cell.length_b   1.000
_cell.length_c   1.000
_cell.angle_alpha   90.00
_cell.angle_beta   90.00
_cell.angle_gamma   90.00
#
_symmetry.space_group_name_H-M   'P 1'
#
loop_
_entity.id
_entity.type
_entity.pdbx_description
1 polymer ?
#
loop_
_entity_poly.entity_id
_entity_poly.type
_entity_poly.pdbx_seq_one_letter_code
_entity_poly.pdbx_strand_id
1 'polypeptide(L)'
;MYAQDPTEPLEFVFKLYATDPDFKSYSEPFAASSATILYFDNQPPCKVEKEKIKLHATEYVSKMDCVESDVLSAMDILSQKDRHTPPVAVVKVAAVGAAEALFSEQYEVIPRAFCLSFNTRHTHWTYYLLGGMARKNGYILDLDSRIEFEFVGESTLADTRIARVFRSKVTIPLQERPAHRFQLREPGAGGGKILIKRLPVASVKQAGRGYGVNEQGTVVSKIYING
;
A
#
# COMPACT_ATOMS: atom_id res chain seq x y z
N MET A 1 37.41 14.05 -3.88
CA MET A 1 36.02 13.90 -4.34
C MET A 1 35.74 15.05 -5.30
N TYR A 2 35.96 14.82 -6.60
CA TYR A 2 35.71 15.83 -7.63
C TYR A 2 34.35 15.56 -8.25
N ALA A 3 33.45 16.54 -8.28
CA ALA A 3 32.09 16.37 -8.80
C ALA A 3 32.02 16.04 -10.30
N GLN A 4 33.17 16.06 -11.00
CA GLN A 4 33.31 15.76 -12.42
C GLN A 4 34.04 14.43 -12.69
N ASP A 5 34.38 13.65 -11.67
CA ASP A 5 34.98 12.33 -11.87
C ASP A 5 33.90 11.33 -12.34
N PRO A 6 33.96 10.80 -13.58
CA PRO A 6 32.98 9.84 -14.07
C PRO A 6 33.14 8.45 -13.43
N THR A 7 34.27 8.20 -12.76
CA THR A 7 34.57 6.94 -12.07
C THR A 7 34.23 6.97 -10.59
N GLU A 8 34.24 8.15 -9.97
CA GLU A 8 33.81 8.39 -8.58
C GLU A 8 32.92 9.63 -8.47
N PRO A 9 31.66 9.55 -8.96
CA PRO A 9 30.76 10.70 -8.91
C PRO A 9 30.42 11.06 -7.46
N LEU A 10 30.09 12.34 -7.25
CA LEU A 10 29.57 12.78 -5.96
C LEU A 10 28.18 12.15 -5.74
N GLU A 11 28.05 11.32 -4.71
CA GLU A 11 26.81 10.61 -4.38
C GLU A 11 26.15 11.20 -3.14
N PHE A 12 24.82 11.33 -3.20
CA PHE A 12 23.98 11.71 -2.08
C PHE A 12 23.00 10.58 -1.78
N VAL A 13 22.93 10.17 -0.52
CA VAL A 13 22.00 9.13 -0.08
C VAL A 13 20.95 9.74 0.84
N PHE A 14 19.68 9.55 0.48
CA PHE A 14 18.53 10.06 1.20
C PHE A 14 17.69 8.91 1.74
N LYS A 15 17.29 9.02 3.02
CA LYS A 15 16.28 8.13 3.62
C LYS A 15 14.94 8.85 3.58
N LEU A 16 13.96 8.23 2.93
CA LEU A 16 12.62 8.78 2.82
C LEU A 16 11.73 8.20 3.92
N TYR A 17 11.07 9.06 4.67
CA TYR A 17 10.07 8.68 5.67
C TYR A 17 8.72 9.27 5.27
N ALA A 18 7.66 8.48 5.37
CA ALA A 18 6.30 8.99 5.17
C ALA A 18 5.87 9.79 6.40
N THR A 19 5.22 10.92 6.16
CA THR A 19 4.53 11.69 7.21
C THR A 19 3.23 11.04 7.62
N ASP A 20 2.58 10.30 6.71
CA ASP A 20 1.44 9.45 7.01
C ASP A 20 1.92 8.10 7.60
N PRO A 21 1.62 7.80 8.88
CA PRO A 21 2.02 6.53 9.50
C PRO A 21 1.38 5.30 8.84
N ASP A 22 0.25 5.47 8.14
CA ASP A 22 -0.47 4.39 7.48
C ASP A 22 -0.06 4.22 6.00
N PHE A 23 0.87 5.03 5.48
CA PHE A 23 1.28 5.00 4.06
C PHE A 23 1.55 3.59 3.53
N LYS A 24 2.35 2.80 4.27
CA LYS A 24 2.71 1.43 3.88
C LYS A 24 1.49 0.49 3.85
N SER A 25 0.46 0.79 4.63
CA SER A 25 -0.77 -0.02 4.71
C SER A 25 -1.60 0.05 3.43
N TYR A 26 -1.60 1.19 2.73
CA TYR A 26 -2.43 1.41 1.54
C TYR A 26 -1.66 1.60 0.24
N SER A 27 -0.33 1.57 0.29
CA SER A 27 0.53 1.56 -0.92
C SER A 27 1.16 0.19 -1.15
N GLU A 28 1.34 -0.17 -2.42
CA GLU A 28 2.19 -1.27 -2.85
C GLU A 28 3.62 -0.77 -3.07
N PRO A 29 4.66 -1.60 -2.89
CA PRO A 29 4.66 -3.07 -2.75
C PRO A 29 4.82 -3.56 -1.31
N PHE A 30 4.62 -2.71 -0.30
CA PHE A 30 4.92 -3.06 1.09
C PHE A 30 4.21 -4.38 1.50
N ALA A 31 4.94 -5.31 2.10
CA ALA A 31 4.38 -6.56 2.62
C ALA A 31 4.46 -6.59 4.15
N ALA A 32 3.77 -7.55 4.78
CA ALA A 32 3.75 -7.67 6.24
C ALA A 32 5.09 -8.13 6.85
N SER A 33 5.97 -8.77 6.08
CA SER A 33 7.32 -9.15 6.54
C SER A 33 8.38 -8.23 5.95
N SER A 34 9.10 -7.51 6.80
CA SER A 34 9.93 -6.35 6.46
C SER A 34 11.44 -6.62 6.42
N ALA A 35 11.87 -7.67 5.73
CA ALA A 35 13.31 -7.90 5.49
C ALA A 35 13.86 -7.03 4.34
N THR A 36 12.97 -6.41 3.54
CA THR A 36 13.36 -5.64 2.37
C THR A 36 12.98 -4.17 2.47
N ILE A 37 13.77 -3.32 1.82
CA ILE A 37 13.61 -1.87 1.74
C ILE A 37 13.68 -1.46 0.27
N LEU A 38 12.87 -0.49 -0.11
CA LEU A 38 12.92 0.09 -1.46
C LEU A 38 14.22 0.88 -1.62
N TYR A 39 14.95 0.61 -2.70
CA TYR A 39 16.21 1.28 -3.01
C TYR A 39 16.19 1.76 -4.45
N PHE A 40 16.51 3.04 -4.64
CA PHE A 40 16.51 3.68 -5.95
C PHE A 40 17.84 4.35 -6.22
N ASP A 41 18.28 4.25 -7.48
CA ASP A 41 19.52 4.82 -7.98
C ASP A 41 19.23 5.54 -9.30
N ASN A 42 19.81 6.73 -9.49
CA ASN A 42 19.65 7.50 -10.72
C ASN A 42 20.72 7.22 -11.79
N GLN A 43 21.68 6.32 -11.53
CA GLN A 43 22.71 5.94 -12.50
C GLN A 43 22.22 5.00 -13.62
N PRO A 44 21.38 3.98 -13.36
CA PRO A 44 20.75 3.22 -14.44
C PRO A 44 19.88 4.14 -15.32
N PRO A 45 19.63 3.78 -16.59
CA PRO A 45 18.81 4.59 -17.48
C PRO A 45 17.42 4.89 -16.90
N CYS A 46 17.23 6.11 -16.41
CA CYS A 46 15.97 6.58 -15.86
C CYS A 46 15.08 7.16 -16.97
N LYS A 47 13.77 6.93 -16.87
CA LYS A 47 12.80 7.52 -17.82
C LYS A 47 12.45 8.94 -17.37
N VAL A 48 12.31 9.85 -18.33
CA VAL A 48 11.79 11.20 -18.07
C VAL A 48 10.30 11.22 -18.40
N GLU A 49 9.47 11.59 -17.43
CA GLU A 49 8.02 11.72 -17.59
C GLU A 49 7.58 13.08 -17.02
N LYS A 50 6.93 13.92 -17.85
CA LYS A 50 6.42 15.25 -17.43
C LYS A 50 7.47 16.06 -16.65
N GLU A 51 8.68 16.17 -17.22
CA GLU A 51 9.82 16.91 -16.64
C GLU A 51 10.39 16.31 -15.34
N LYS A 52 9.93 15.11 -14.93
CA LYS A 52 10.45 14.40 -13.76
C LYS A 52 11.22 13.17 -14.17
N ILE A 53 12.29 12.88 -13.45
CA ILE A 53 13.10 11.68 -13.60
C ILE A 53 12.47 10.59 -12.74
N LYS A 54 11.95 9.55 -13.39
CA LYS A 54 11.36 8.39 -12.75
C LYS A 54 12.45 7.39 -12.38
N LEU A 55 12.51 7.04 -11.09
CA LEU A 55 13.55 6.19 -10.54
C LEU A 55 13.18 4.70 -10.44
N HIS A 56 11.90 4.35 -10.58
CA HIS A 56 11.44 2.96 -10.50
C HIS A 56 11.32 2.32 -11.88
N ALA A 57 11.58 1.01 -11.95
CA ALA A 57 11.71 0.29 -13.22
C ALA A 57 10.38 0.13 -13.98
N THR A 58 9.28 -0.11 -13.26
CA THR A 58 7.97 -0.45 -13.82
C THR A 58 6.99 0.72 -13.81
N GLU A 59 5.72 0.52 -14.20
CA GLU A 59 4.70 1.59 -14.19
C GLU A 59 4.57 2.28 -12.82
N TYR A 60 4.62 1.50 -11.74
CA TYR A 60 4.69 1.93 -10.35
C TYR A 60 5.91 1.31 -9.66
N VAL A 61 6.23 1.76 -8.45
CA VAL A 61 7.16 1.12 -7.53
C VAL A 61 6.69 -0.31 -7.23
N SER A 62 7.60 -1.27 -7.26
CA SER A 62 7.32 -2.70 -7.20
C SER A 62 8.32 -3.45 -6.33
N LYS A 63 8.10 -4.76 -6.15
CA LYS A 63 9.07 -5.63 -5.45
C LYS A 63 10.42 -5.73 -6.15
N MET A 64 10.50 -5.38 -7.44
CA MET A 64 11.78 -5.35 -8.18
C MET A 64 12.68 -4.21 -7.73
N ASP A 65 12.10 -3.17 -7.10
CA ASP A 65 12.83 -2.03 -6.55
C ASP A 65 13.23 -2.27 -5.08
N CYS A 66 12.99 -3.48 -4.54
CA CYS A 66 13.36 -3.85 -3.17
C CYS A 66 14.76 -4.49 -3.12
N VAL A 67 15.50 -4.16 -2.07
CA VAL A 67 16.75 -4.81 -1.67
C VAL A 67 16.64 -5.29 -0.23
N GLU A 68 17.43 -6.30 0.14
CA GLU A 68 17.50 -6.77 1.53
C GLU A 68 18.07 -5.68 2.45
N SER A 69 17.46 -5.50 3.63
CA SER A 69 17.89 -4.49 4.60
C SER A 69 19.32 -4.73 5.08
N ASP A 70 19.77 -5.98 5.10
CA ASP A 70 21.11 -6.36 5.51
C ASP A 70 22.18 -5.88 4.52
N VAL A 71 21.84 -5.85 3.22
CA VAL A 71 22.73 -5.30 2.17
C VAL A 71 22.96 -3.82 2.41
N LEU A 72 21.90 -3.06 2.68
CA LEU A 72 22.01 -1.63 2.97
C LEU A 72 22.67 -1.34 4.32
N SER A 73 22.51 -2.24 5.30
CA SER A 73 23.21 -2.12 6.58
C SER A 73 24.72 -2.36 6.41
N ALA A 74 25.11 -3.32 5.57
CA ALA A 74 26.51 -3.60 5.26
C ALA A 74 27.21 -2.46 4.49
N MET A 75 26.44 -1.63 3.80
CA MET A 75 26.92 -0.41 3.12
C MET A 75 26.91 0.83 4.04
N ASP A 76 26.66 0.67 5.35
CA ASP A 76 26.49 1.76 6.32
C ASP A 76 25.38 2.78 5.96
N ILE A 77 24.48 2.40 5.04
CA ILE A 77 23.33 3.22 4.66
C ILE A 77 22.28 3.16 5.76
N LEU A 78 21.95 1.97 6.26
CA LEU A 78 20.98 1.79 7.34
C LEU A 78 21.69 1.68 8.68
N SER A 79 21.16 2.42 9.66
CA SER A 79 21.65 2.43 11.03
C SER A 79 20.79 1.54 11.92
N GLN A 80 21.25 1.26 13.13
CA GLN A 80 20.46 0.52 14.12
C GLN A 80 19.10 1.18 14.42
N LYS A 81 19.01 2.52 14.37
CA LYS A 81 17.75 3.26 14.54
C LYS A 81 16.73 2.92 13.46
N ASP A 82 17.19 2.65 12.24
CA ASP A 82 16.33 2.32 11.10
C ASP A 82 15.69 0.91 11.24
N ARG A 83 16.18 0.07 12.16
CA ARG A 83 15.51 -1.19 12.49
C ARG A 83 14.19 -0.98 13.24
N HIS A 84 14.04 0.14 13.97
CA HIS A 84 12.84 0.42 14.75
C HIS A 84 11.86 1.33 14.02
N THR A 85 12.37 2.16 13.12
CA THR A 85 11.54 3.00 12.25
C THR A 85 12.13 2.93 10.84
N PRO A 86 11.85 1.86 10.09
CA PRO A 86 12.46 1.67 8.78
C PRO A 86 11.97 2.74 7.82
N PRO A 87 12.87 3.36 7.03
CA PRO A 87 12.46 4.27 5.98
C PRO A 87 11.48 3.59 5.01
N VAL A 88 10.70 4.40 4.31
CA VAL A 88 9.85 3.97 3.20
C VAL A 88 10.73 3.53 2.03
N ALA A 89 11.78 4.30 1.76
CA ALA A 89 12.75 4.03 0.71
C ALA A 89 14.10 4.69 1.02
N VAL A 90 15.14 4.20 0.36
CA VAL A 90 16.44 4.85 0.23
C VAL A 90 16.59 5.30 -1.23
N VAL A 91 17.06 6.52 -1.43
CA VAL A 91 17.36 7.07 -2.76
C VAL A 91 18.82 7.49 -2.80
N LYS A 92 19.58 6.91 -3.72
CA LYS A 92 20.94 7.36 -4.06
C LYS A 92 20.87 8.21 -5.32
N VAL A 93 21.46 9.40 -5.25
CA VAL A 93 21.56 10.34 -6.36
C VAL A 93 23.03 10.63 -6.60
N ALA A 94 23.56 10.13 -7.71
CA ALA A 94 24.85 10.55 -8.24
C ALA A 94 24.68 11.86 -9.00
N ALA A 95 25.53 12.85 -8.68
CA ALA A 95 25.70 14.06 -9.46
C ALA A 95 26.58 13.74 -10.68
N VAL A 96 25.97 13.13 -11.70
CA VAL A 96 26.68 12.83 -12.95
C VAL A 96 26.83 14.12 -13.75
N GLY A 97 28.06 14.61 -13.84
CA GLY A 97 28.45 15.80 -14.57
C GLY A 97 28.33 15.60 -16.08
N ALA A 98 27.17 15.91 -16.64
CA ALA A 98 27.04 16.26 -18.04
C ALA A 98 26.19 17.53 -18.10
N ALA A 99 26.86 18.62 -18.52
CA ALA A 99 26.43 20.01 -18.44
C ALA A 99 26.38 20.58 -17.02
N GLU A 100 27.53 21.16 -16.66
CA GLU A 100 27.71 22.18 -15.64
C GLU A 100 27.76 21.68 -14.17
N ALA A 101 28.92 21.88 -13.53
CA ALA A 101 29.27 21.53 -12.15
C ALA A 101 28.28 22.07 -11.10
N LEU A 102 28.36 21.63 -9.84
CA LEU A 102 27.62 22.24 -8.73
C LEU A 102 28.24 23.58 -8.24
N PHE A 103 29.40 23.99 -8.77
CA PHE A 103 30.28 25.03 -8.18
C PHE A 103 30.94 26.01 -9.17
N SER A 104 30.20 26.53 -10.15
CA SER A 104 30.65 27.54 -11.12
C SER A 104 29.97 28.85 -10.78
N GLU A 105 30.68 29.94 -10.95
CA GLU A 105 30.27 31.26 -10.47
C GLU A 105 29.11 31.88 -11.29
N GLN A 106 28.53 31.15 -12.25
CA GLN A 106 27.55 31.66 -13.23
C GLN A 106 26.21 30.88 -13.28
N TYR A 107 25.84 30.15 -12.23
CA TYR A 107 24.79 29.13 -12.33
C TYR A 107 23.33 29.60 -12.48
N GLU A 108 22.73 29.23 -13.61
CA GLU A 108 21.30 28.91 -13.68
C GLU A 108 21.10 27.51 -13.08
N VAL A 109 20.66 27.44 -11.82
CA VAL A 109 20.39 26.15 -11.15
C VAL A 109 19.14 25.54 -11.77
N ILE A 110 19.32 24.51 -12.61
CA ILE A 110 18.20 23.73 -13.15
C ILE A 110 17.82 22.66 -12.12
N PRO A 111 16.69 22.79 -11.42
CA PRO A 111 16.29 21.79 -10.44
C PRO A 111 15.96 20.46 -11.14
N ARG A 112 16.52 19.36 -10.65
CA ARG A 112 16.13 18.02 -11.08
C ARG A 112 15.04 17.49 -10.16
N ALA A 113 13.86 17.27 -10.72
CA ALA A 113 12.75 16.66 -10.00
C ALA A 113 12.78 15.14 -10.20
N PHE A 114 12.87 14.38 -9.11
CA PHE A 114 12.75 12.92 -9.14
C PHE A 114 11.35 12.51 -8.67
N CYS A 115 10.82 11.42 -9.23
CA CYS A 115 9.50 10.90 -8.82
C CYS A 115 9.53 9.39 -8.53
N LEU A 116 8.73 9.03 -7.53
CA LEU A 116 8.37 7.67 -7.15
C LEU A 116 6.85 7.55 -7.19
N SER A 117 6.32 6.74 -8.09
CA SER A 117 4.87 6.53 -8.23
C SER A 117 4.47 5.22 -7.56
N PHE A 118 3.70 5.29 -6.49
CA PHE A 118 3.21 4.11 -5.76
C PHE A 118 1.82 3.73 -6.24
N ASN A 119 1.55 2.43 -6.35
CA ASN A 119 0.21 1.93 -6.62
C ASN A 119 -0.61 1.84 -5.32
N THR A 120 -1.93 1.89 -5.44
CA THR A 120 -2.86 1.67 -4.31
C THR A 120 -2.97 0.17 -4.03
N ARG A 121 -2.90 -0.22 -2.75
CA ARG A 121 -3.14 -1.59 -2.33
C ARG A 121 -4.59 -1.96 -2.56
N HIS A 122 -4.82 -3.11 -3.19
CA HIS A 122 -6.15 -3.67 -3.36
C HIS A 122 -6.31 -4.91 -2.49
N THR A 123 -7.46 -5.05 -1.81
CA THR A 123 -7.76 -6.18 -0.92
C THR A 123 -9.14 -6.73 -1.18
N HIS A 124 -9.36 -8.02 -0.94
CA HIS A 124 -10.74 -8.52 -0.80
C HIS A 124 -11.30 -8.08 0.54
N TRP A 125 -12.54 -7.60 0.56
CA TRP A 125 -13.20 -7.20 1.80
C TRP A 125 -14.10 -8.34 2.25
N THR A 126 -13.89 -8.79 3.49
CA THR A 126 -14.63 -9.91 4.08
C THR A 126 -15.39 -9.43 5.30
N TYR A 127 -16.71 -9.51 5.25
CA TYR A 127 -17.62 -9.20 6.34
C TYR A 127 -17.95 -10.45 7.14
N TYR A 128 -17.77 -10.35 8.46
CA TYR A 128 -18.15 -11.36 9.44
C TYR A 128 -19.37 -10.83 10.20
N LEU A 129 -20.55 -11.34 9.88
CA LEU A 129 -21.79 -11.00 10.58
C LEU A 129 -21.94 -11.90 11.81
N LEU A 130 -22.12 -11.29 12.98
CA LEU A 130 -22.16 -11.97 14.27
C LEU A 130 -23.54 -11.81 14.93
N GLY A 131 -23.80 -12.63 15.96
CA GLY A 131 -24.98 -12.48 16.81
C GLY A 131 -26.31 -12.66 16.07
N GLY A 132 -27.26 -11.75 16.31
CA GLY A 132 -28.58 -11.79 15.68
C GLY A 132 -28.52 -11.64 14.15
N MET A 133 -27.49 -10.97 13.63
CA MET A 133 -27.28 -10.76 12.19
C MET A 133 -26.83 -12.03 11.46
N ALA A 134 -26.06 -12.89 12.11
CA ALA A 134 -25.61 -14.16 11.53
C ALA A 134 -26.80 -15.08 11.16
N ARG A 135 -27.90 -14.97 11.92
CA ARG A 135 -29.12 -15.77 11.73
C ARG A 135 -30.04 -15.25 10.63
N LYS A 136 -29.82 -14.03 10.15
CA LYS A 136 -30.61 -13.44 9.07
C LYS A 136 -30.12 -13.98 7.74
N ASN A 137 -31.03 -14.25 6.81
CA ASN A 137 -30.66 -14.63 5.45
C ASN A 137 -30.26 -13.37 4.66
N GLY A 138 -29.20 -12.69 5.09
CA GLY A 138 -28.80 -11.41 4.52
C GLY A 138 -27.99 -11.53 3.24
N TYR A 139 -27.95 -10.45 2.46
CA TYR A 139 -26.99 -10.23 1.38
C TYR A 139 -26.46 -8.81 1.41
N ILE A 140 -25.25 -8.61 0.87
CA ILE A 140 -24.63 -7.28 0.77
C ILE A 140 -24.90 -6.70 -0.61
N LEU A 141 -25.45 -5.50 -0.65
CA LEU A 141 -25.72 -4.74 -1.86
C LEU A 141 -24.78 -3.52 -1.92
N ASP A 142 -24.12 -3.35 -3.05
CA ASP A 142 -23.50 -2.07 -3.42
C ASP A 142 -24.50 -1.16 -4.10
N LEU A 143 -24.75 0.03 -3.54
CA LEU A 143 -25.67 1.00 -4.13
C LEU A 143 -25.16 1.56 -5.47
N ASP A 144 -23.86 1.48 -5.73
CA ASP A 144 -23.27 1.88 -7.00
C ASP A 144 -23.20 0.73 -8.01
N SER A 145 -23.62 -0.49 -7.61
CA SER A 145 -23.64 -1.70 -8.43
C SER A 145 -22.28 -2.05 -9.08
N ARG A 146 -21.16 -1.73 -8.42
CA ARG A 146 -19.81 -2.01 -8.94
C ARG A 146 -19.18 -3.23 -8.29
N ILE A 147 -19.51 -3.46 -7.03
CA ILE A 147 -18.92 -4.51 -6.22
C ILE A 147 -19.99 -5.53 -5.81
N GLU A 148 -19.76 -6.78 -6.20
CA GLU A 148 -20.57 -7.90 -5.74
C GLU A 148 -19.91 -8.61 -4.56
N PHE A 149 -20.75 -9.12 -3.66
CA PHE A 149 -20.35 -9.95 -2.55
C PHE A 149 -20.95 -11.35 -2.68
N GLU A 150 -20.13 -12.35 -2.43
CA GLU A 150 -20.53 -13.75 -2.35
C GLU A 150 -20.67 -14.19 -0.89
N PHE A 151 -21.62 -15.08 -0.61
CA PHE A 151 -21.70 -15.78 0.66
C PHE A 151 -20.66 -16.92 0.65
N VAL A 152 -19.72 -16.88 1.60
CA VAL A 152 -18.60 -17.84 1.67
C VAL A 152 -18.90 -19.00 2.61
N GLY A 153 -19.86 -18.83 3.53
CA GLY A 153 -20.22 -19.84 4.52
C GLY A 153 -20.26 -19.29 5.94
N GLU A 154 -20.28 -20.20 6.90
CA GLU A 154 -20.15 -19.87 8.32
C GLU A 154 -18.72 -20.16 8.79
N SER A 155 -18.21 -19.32 9.68
CA SER A 155 -16.86 -19.45 10.24
C SER A 155 -16.90 -19.29 11.75
N THR A 156 -16.26 -20.21 12.46
CA THR A 156 -16.09 -20.13 13.91
C THR A 156 -14.89 -19.23 14.22
N LEU A 157 -15.13 -18.13 14.93
CA LEU A 157 -14.08 -17.23 15.41
C LEU A 157 -13.34 -17.83 16.61
N ALA A 158 -12.18 -17.22 16.96
CA ALA A 158 -11.34 -17.66 18.07
C ALA A 158 -12.06 -17.67 19.45
N ASP A 159 -13.13 -16.90 19.59
CA ASP A 159 -13.98 -16.84 20.78
C ASP A 159 -15.20 -17.75 20.68
N THR A 160 -15.19 -18.74 19.78
CA THR A 160 -16.25 -19.72 19.50
C THR A 160 -17.55 -19.16 18.91
N ARG A 161 -17.64 -17.85 18.65
CA ARG A 161 -18.80 -17.28 17.97
C ARG A 161 -18.83 -17.70 16.50
N ILE A 162 -20.03 -18.05 16.03
CA ILE A 162 -20.28 -18.36 14.62
C ILE A 162 -20.56 -17.05 13.88
N ALA A 163 -19.81 -16.83 12.81
CA ALA A 163 -19.96 -15.71 11.91
C ALA A 163 -20.51 -16.17 10.55
N ARG A 164 -21.50 -15.45 10.02
CA ARG A 164 -21.91 -15.58 8.61
C ARG A 164 -21.00 -14.71 7.75
N VAL A 165 -20.31 -15.30 6.78
CA VAL A 165 -19.21 -14.64 6.07
C VAL A 165 -19.57 -14.27 4.64
N PHE A 166 -19.32 -13.03 4.27
CA PHE A 166 -19.46 -12.53 2.91
C PHE A 166 -18.14 -11.93 2.43
N ARG A 167 -17.79 -12.15 1.17
CA ARG A 167 -16.53 -11.66 0.59
C ARG A 167 -16.78 -10.95 -0.73
N SER A 168 -16.07 -9.86 -0.99
CA SER A 168 -16.13 -9.20 -2.30
C SER A 168 -15.57 -10.14 -3.38
N LYS A 169 -16.25 -10.24 -4.52
CA LYS A 169 -15.77 -11.06 -5.65
C LYS A 169 -14.54 -10.48 -6.33
N VAL A 170 -14.34 -9.17 -6.20
CA VAL A 170 -13.18 -8.44 -6.72
C VAL A 170 -12.42 -7.79 -5.58
N THR A 171 -11.15 -7.46 -5.82
CA THR A 171 -10.39 -6.63 -4.89
C THR A 171 -10.88 -5.19 -4.96
N ILE A 172 -10.80 -4.50 -3.83
CA ILE A 172 -11.27 -3.13 -3.64
C ILE A 172 -10.06 -2.28 -3.22
N PRO A 173 -9.85 -1.10 -3.81
CA PRO A 173 -8.76 -0.22 -3.42
C PRO A 173 -8.91 0.19 -1.96
N LEU A 174 -7.83 0.05 -1.21
CA LEU A 174 -7.75 0.53 0.15
C LEU A 174 -7.40 2.01 0.14
N GLN A 175 -8.29 2.83 0.70
CA GLN A 175 -8.16 4.28 0.69
C GLN A 175 -8.36 4.83 2.09
N GLU A 176 -7.74 5.97 2.40
CA GLU A 176 -7.97 6.69 3.65
C GLU A 176 -9.45 7.07 3.82
N ARG A 177 -10.11 7.42 2.71
CA ARG A 177 -11.51 7.87 2.66
C ARG A 177 -12.29 7.07 1.62
N PRO A 178 -12.66 5.82 1.90
CA PRO A 178 -13.41 4.99 0.96
C PRO A 178 -14.84 5.52 0.80
N ALA A 179 -15.26 5.70 -0.46
CA ALA A 179 -16.58 6.25 -0.80
C ALA A 179 -17.70 5.20 -0.89
N HIS A 180 -17.36 3.91 -0.74
CA HIS A 180 -18.30 2.80 -0.93
C HIS A 180 -19.54 2.86 -0.02
N ARG A 181 -20.70 2.55 -0.60
CA ARG A 181 -22.01 2.62 0.06
C ARG A 181 -22.69 1.26 0.07
N PHE A 182 -22.12 0.34 0.84
CA PHE A 182 -22.65 -1.01 0.96
C PHE A 182 -23.78 -1.09 1.99
N GLN A 183 -24.80 -1.90 1.70
CA GLN A 183 -25.95 -2.18 2.56
C GLN A 183 -26.04 -3.66 2.89
N LEU A 184 -26.44 -3.99 4.11
CA LEU A 184 -26.92 -5.34 4.43
C LEU A 184 -28.44 -5.36 4.30
N ARG A 185 -28.95 -6.31 3.52
CA ARG A 185 -30.39 -6.48 3.27
C ARG A 185 -30.83 -7.90 3.52
N GLU A 186 -32.10 -8.08 3.87
CA GLU A 186 -32.79 -9.36 3.90
C GLU A 186 -33.71 -9.47 2.67
N PRO A 187 -33.67 -10.57 1.89
CA PRO A 187 -34.54 -10.76 0.73
C PRO A 187 -36.02 -10.64 1.09
N GLY A 188 -36.80 -10.10 0.15
CA GLY A 188 -38.24 -9.91 0.31
C GLY A 188 -38.84 -9.16 -0.88
N ALA A 189 -40.17 -9.11 -0.96
CA ALA A 189 -40.88 -8.38 -2.01
C ALA A 189 -40.44 -6.90 -2.04
N GLY A 190 -40.27 -6.33 -3.25
CA GLY A 190 -39.91 -4.92 -3.42
C GLY A 190 -38.44 -4.56 -3.11
N GLY A 191 -37.51 -5.52 -3.21
CA GLY A 191 -36.06 -5.26 -3.05
C GLY A 191 -35.51 -5.49 -1.64
N GLY A 192 -36.27 -6.19 -0.80
CA GLY A 192 -35.85 -6.64 0.52
C GLY A 192 -35.82 -5.56 1.60
N LYS A 193 -35.75 -6.01 2.85
CA LYS A 193 -35.64 -5.13 4.03
C LYS A 193 -34.20 -4.71 4.24
N ILE A 194 -33.95 -3.41 4.40
CA ILE A 194 -32.62 -2.92 4.80
C ILE A 194 -32.39 -3.24 6.27
N LEU A 195 -31.37 -4.06 6.56
CA LEU A 195 -30.92 -4.37 7.91
C LEU A 195 -29.89 -3.34 8.39
N ILE A 196 -28.94 -2.98 7.52
CA ILE A 196 -27.92 -1.95 7.79
C ILE A 196 -27.83 -1.03 6.58
N LYS A 197 -28.13 0.26 6.79
CA LYS A 197 -28.12 1.29 5.73
C LYS A 197 -26.73 1.63 5.19
N ARG A 198 -25.69 1.46 6.01
CA ARG A 198 -24.30 1.69 5.64
C ARG A 198 -23.40 0.74 6.42
N LEU A 199 -22.84 -0.24 5.73
CA LEU A 199 -21.83 -1.11 6.32
C LEU A 199 -20.54 -0.33 6.55
N PRO A 200 -19.79 -0.67 7.61
CA PRO A 200 -18.43 -0.18 7.78
C PRO A 200 -17.57 -0.64 6.62
N VAL A 201 -16.55 0.14 6.33
CA VAL A 201 -15.63 0.01 5.20
C VAL A 201 -14.25 -0.37 5.72
N ALA A 202 -13.42 -1.03 4.91
CA ALA A 202 -12.04 -1.29 5.33
C ALA A 202 -11.32 0.04 5.55
N SER A 203 -10.59 0.14 6.66
CA SER A 203 -9.86 1.35 7.03
C SER A 203 -8.36 1.09 6.99
N VAL A 204 -7.61 2.07 6.45
CA VAL A 204 -6.14 2.09 6.50
C VAL A 204 -5.60 2.05 7.93
N LYS A 205 -6.37 2.50 8.93
CA LYS A 205 -5.98 2.51 10.35
C LYS A 205 -6.21 1.18 11.06
N GLN A 206 -7.11 0.35 10.54
CA GLN A 206 -7.36 -1.00 11.06
C GLN A 206 -6.35 -2.02 10.50
N ALA A 207 -5.49 -1.56 9.59
CA ALA A 207 -4.42 -2.28 8.94
C ALA A 207 -3.53 -3.14 9.84
N GLY A 208 -3.11 -2.59 10.99
CA GLY A 208 -2.19 -3.27 11.89
C GLY A 208 -2.78 -4.49 12.59
N ARG A 209 -4.11 -4.70 12.53
CA ARG A 209 -4.81 -5.84 13.17
C ARG A 209 -5.80 -6.56 12.25
N GLY A 210 -6.14 -5.99 11.09
CA GLY A 210 -7.23 -6.43 10.22
C GLY A 210 -6.80 -7.05 8.89
N TYR A 211 -5.50 -7.07 8.57
CA TYR A 211 -4.99 -7.78 7.40
C TYR A 211 -4.66 -9.22 7.75
N GLY A 212 -5.42 -10.12 7.15
CA GLY A 212 -5.08 -11.54 7.11
C GLY A 212 -4.67 -11.92 5.70
N VAL A 213 -3.82 -12.93 5.63
CA VAL A 213 -3.75 -13.76 4.43
C VAL A 213 -4.88 -14.77 4.56
N ASN A 214 -5.74 -14.91 3.54
CA ASN A 214 -6.70 -16.01 3.54
C ASN A 214 -5.96 -17.35 3.35
N GLU A 215 -6.68 -18.46 3.42
CA GLU A 215 -6.13 -19.82 3.19
C GLU A 215 -5.45 -19.98 1.82
N GLN A 216 -5.64 -19.03 0.90
CA GLN A 216 -5.16 -19.02 -0.49
C GLN A 216 -4.04 -17.99 -0.72
N GLY A 217 -3.46 -17.40 0.32
CA GLY A 217 -2.33 -16.47 0.13
C GLY A 217 -2.74 -15.02 -0.23
N THR A 218 -4.03 -14.69 -0.26
CA THR A 218 -4.52 -13.36 -0.69
C THR A 218 -4.71 -12.41 0.48
N VAL A 219 -4.37 -11.13 0.28
CA VAL A 219 -4.56 -10.08 1.29
C VAL A 219 -6.05 -9.75 1.44
N VAL A 220 -6.56 -9.89 2.66
CA VAL A 220 -7.98 -9.67 3.00
C VAL A 220 -8.10 -8.61 4.09
N SER A 221 -9.06 -7.70 3.90
CA SER A 221 -9.54 -6.79 4.93
C SER A 221 -10.72 -7.42 5.67
N LYS A 222 -10.53 -7.77 6.94
CA LYS A 222 -11.58 -8.38 7.77
C LYS A 222 -12.40 -7.31 8.49
N ILE A 223 -13.71 -7.34 8.35
CA ILE A 223 -14.65 -6.37 8.92
C ILE A 223 -15.69 -7.13 9.73
N TYR A 224 -15.84 -6.80 11.02
CA TYR A 224 -16.75 -7.50 11.93
C TYR A 224 -17.99 -6.66 12.20
N ILE A 225 -19.17 -7.27 12.05
CA ILE A 225 -20.47 -6.63 12.31
C ILE A 225 -21.13 -7.35 13.48
N ASN A 226 -21.21 -6.67 14.63
CA ASN A 226 -21.99 -7.14 15.76
C ASN A 226 -23.40 -6.54 15.70
N GLY A 227 -24.41 -7.33 16.03
CA GLY A 227 -25.79 -6.89 16.16
C GLY A 227 -26.57 -7.76 17.13
#